data_AF-A0AAT9I0E9-F1
#
_entry.id   AF-A0AAT9I0E9-F1
#
_cell.length_a   1.000
_cell.length_b   1.000
_cell.length_c   1.000
_cell.angle_alpha   90.00
_cell.angle_beta   90.00
_cell.angle_gamma   90.00
#
_symmetry.space_group_name_H-M   'P 1'
#
loop_
_entity.id
_entity.type
_entity.pdbx_description
1 polymer ?
#
loop_
_entity_poly.entity_id
_entity_poly.type
_entity_poly.pdbx_seq_one_letter_code
_entity_poly.pdbx_strand_id
1 'polypeptide(L)'
;MGYRKLAPDARRELGKRRTAELADLLQAGYAAMGRRDVWAAVMRAGAVHLNHRGAVNAIAIGLQAPEATRVLGYRAWKDEGRQVRKGEEGIRIWGPMRGRREDEASTPEDSEPQDEAPARGWVSNAVFDISQTDGPPVTPLRSPAVPRRWSATG
;
A
#
# COMPACT_ATOMS: atom_id res chain seq x y z
N MET A 1 17.76 5.74 -10.86
CA MET A 1 17.84 4.61 -11.83
C MET A 1 16.58 3.76 -11.67
N GLY A 2 15.85 3.42 -12.73
CA GLY A 2 14.56 2.72 -12.62
C GLY A 2 14.72 1.25 -12.23
N TYR A 3 13.80 0.70 -11.42
CA TYR A 3 13.84 -0.67 -10.89
C TYR A 3 14.07 -1.76 -11.98
N ARG A 4 13.43 -1.62 -13.14
CA ARG A 4 13.61 -2.52 -14.30
C ARG A 4 15.00 -2.51 -14.93
N LYS A 5 15.84 -1.51 -14.63
CA LYS A 5 17.23 -1.43 -15.12
C LYS A 5 18.24 -2.11 -14.20
N LEU A 6 17.82 -2.58 -13.02
CA LEU A 6 18.69 -3.30 -12.08
C LEU A 6 18.90 -4.75 -12.53
N ALA A 7 20.06 -5.33 -12.22
CA ALA A 7 20.30 -6.77 -12.36
C ALA A 7 19.39 -7.59 -11.42
N PRO A 8 19.06 -8.86 -11.74
CA PRO A 8 18.18 -9.69 -10.92
C PRO A 8 18.55 -9.74 -9.44
N ASP A 9 19.83 -9.92 -9.10
CA ASP A 9 20.29 -9.95 -7.71
C ASP A 9 20.14 -8.61 -7.01
N ALA A 10 20.44 -7.51 -7.70
CA ALA A 10 20.24 -6.17 -7.17
C ALA A 10 18.75 -5.89 -6.89
N ARG A 11 17.83 -6.43 -7.70
CA ARG A 11 16.38 -6.34 -7.45
C ARG A 11 15.96 -7.16 -6.23
N ARG A 12 16.50 -8.38 -6.09
CA ARG A 12 16.24 -9.25 -4.93
C ARG A 12 16.69 -8.57 -3.64
N GLU A 13 17.89 -8.03 -3.63
CA GLU A 13 18.45 -7.37 -2.46
C GLU A 13 17.67 -6.10 -2.10
N LEU A 14 17.32 -5.28 -3.10
CA LEU A 14 16.45 -4.13 -2.89
C LEU A 14 15.07 -4.54 -2.34
N GLY A 15 14.52 -5.67 -2.80
CA GLY A 15 13.26 -6.22 -2.28
C GLY A 15 13.35 -6.62 -0.81
N LYS A 16 14.43 -7.32 -0.43
CA LYS A 16 14.71 -7.67 0.97
C LYS A 16 14.86 -6.42 1.84
N ARG A 17 15.67 -5.45 1.38
CA ARG A 17 15.90 -4.20 2.10
C ARG A 17 14.60 -3.43 2.34
N ARG A 18 13.77 -3.25 1.30
CA ARG A 18 12.46 -2.58 1.42
C ARG A 18 11.47 -3.33 2.31
N THR A 19 11.65 -4.64 2.46
CA THR A 19 10.84 -5.46 3.35
C THR A 19 11.26 -5.27 4.81
N ALA A 20 12.57 -5.24 5.08
CA ALA A 20 13.11 -4.88 6.38
C ALA A 20 12.74 -3.43 6.78
N GLU A 21 12.92 -2.47 5.88
CA GLU A 21 12.56 -1.05 6.10
C GLU A 21 11.07 -0.88 6.48
N LEU A 22 10.16 -1.63 5.84
CA LEU A 22 8.74 -1.61 6.18
C LEU A 22 8.47 -2.21 7.57
N ALA A 23 9.17 -3.27 7.94
CA ALA A 23 9.06 -3.88 9.28
C ALA A 23 9.55 -2.89 10.36
N ASP A 24 10.69 -2.26 10.14
CA ASP A 24 11.26 -1.26 11.05
C ASP A 24 10.33 -0.04 11.21
N LEU A 25 9.77 0.46 10.11
CA LEU A 25 8.81 1.56 10.11
C LEU A 25 7.57 1.22 10.96
N LEU A 26 7.03 0.02 10.80
CA LEU A 26 5.88 -0.42 11.58
C LEU A 26 6.24 -0.58 13.06
N GLN A 27 7.38 -1.20 13.38
CA GLN A 27 7.84 -1.36 14.76
C GLN A 27 8.01 0.01 15.46
N ALA A 28 8.65 0.97 14.79
CA ALA A 28 8.80 2.33 15.30
C ALA A 28 7.43 3.03 15.45
N GLY A 29 6.54 2.86 14.47
CA GLY A 29 5.18 3.42 14.53
C GLY A 29 4.36 2.87 15.70
N TYR A 30 4.42 1.56 15.95
CA TYR A 30 3.76 0.95 17.11
C TYR A 30 4.32 1.46 18.44
N ALA A 31 5.64 1.58 18.57
CA ALA A 31 6.26 2.14 19.77
C ALA A 31 5.86 3.61 19.99
N ALA A 32 5.65 4.37 18.91
CA ALA A 32 5.28 5.77 18.95
C ALA A 32 3.76 6.02 19.02
N MET A 33 2.91 4.99 19.05
CA MET A 33 1.45 5.10 18.93
C MET A 33 0.80 5.97 20.01
N GLY A 34 1.42 6.09 21.19
CA GLY A 34 0.96 6.97 22.26
C GLY A 34 1.13 8.47 21.98
N ARG A 35 1.93 8.85 20.96
CA ARG A 35 2.08 10.24 20.55
C ARG A 35 0.86 10.70 19.74
N ARG A 36 0.35 11.90 20.08
CA ARG A 36 -0.86 12.47 19.47
C ARG A 36 -0.76 12.62 17.95
N ASP A 37 0.39 13.03 17.44
CA ASP A 37 0.61 13.24 16.01
C ASP A 37 0.59 11.92 15.22
N VAL A 38 1.30 10.90 15.73
CA VAL A 38 1.30 9.55 15.15
C VAL A 38 -0.10 8.94 15.18
N TRP A 39 -0.77 9.00 16.34
CA TRP A 39 -2.13 8.50 16.49
C TRP A 39 -3.10 9.17 15.52
N ALA A 40 -3.04 10.50 15.40
CA ALA A 40 -3.91 11.25 14.51
C ALA A 40 -3.67 10.87 13.03
N ALA A 41 -2.41 10.70 12.61
CA ALA A 41 -2.08 10.25 11.26
C ALA A 41 -2.62 8.84 10.97
N VAL A 42 -2.41 7.91 11.90
CA VAL A 42 -2.93 6.53 11.81
C VAL A 42 -4.45 6.51 11.74
N MET A 43 -5.15 7.32 12.55
CA MET A 43 -6.60 7.37 12.54
C MET A 43 -7.18 7.96 11.25
N ARG A 44 -6.54 9.00 10.68
CA ARG A 44 -6.94 9.54 9.37
C ARG A 44 -6.82 8.49 8.27
N ALA A 45 -5.66 7.83 8.17
CA ALA A 45 -5.46 6.76 7.21
C ALA A 45 -6.39 5.56 7.48
N GLY A 46 -6.65 5.23 8.75
CA GLY A 46 -7.56 4.17 9.17
C GLY A 46 -9.00 4.41 8.71
N ALA A 47 -9.51 5.63 8.81
CA ALA A 47 -10.85 5.99 8.35
C ALA A 47 -11.09 5.68 6.86
N VAL A 48 -10.02 5.73 6.06
CA VAL A 48 -10.07 5.48 4.61
C VAL A 48 -9.73 4.02 4.29
N HIS A 49 -8.64 3.50 4.86
CA HIS A 49 -7.97 2.29 4.37
C HIS A 49 -8.24 1.03 5.19
N LEU A 50 -8.79 1.14 6.40
CA LEU A 50 -9.00 -0.03 7.26
C LEU A 50 -9.87 -1.10 6.60
N ASN A 51 -10.97 -0.70 5.96
CA ASN A 51 -11.96 -1.61 5.39
C ASN A 51 -11.48 -2.39 4.17
N HIS A 52 -10.49 -1.89 3.43
CA HIS A 52 -10.05 -2.51 2.18
C HIS A 52 -8.57 -2.91 2.16
N ARG A 53 -7.75 -2.45 3.13
CA ARG A 53 -6.32 -2.79 3.25
C ARG A 53 -5.97 -3.52 4.53
N GLY A 54 -6.85 -3.50 5.53
CA GLY A 54 -6.60 -4.04 6.87
C GLY A 54 -5.77 -3.10 7.75
N ALA A 55 -5.75 -3.39 9.06
CA ALA A 55 -5.18 -2.50 10.08
C ALA A 55 -3.67 -2.23 9.89
N VAL A 56 -2.88 -3.28 9.65
CA VAL A 56 -1.42 -3.15 9.50
C VAL A 56 -1.06 -2.23 8.32
N ASN A 57 -1.73 -2.40 7.18
CA ASN A 57 -1.48 -1.56 6.02
C ASN A 57 -2.05 -0.15 6.19
N ALA A 58 -3.19 0.02 6.89
CA ALA A 58 -3.70 1.35 7.21
C ALA A 58 -2.71 2.14 8.10
N ILE A 59 -2.10 1.48 9.08
CA ILE A 59 -1.03 2.07 9.90
C ILE A 59 0.18 2.41 9.03
N ALA A 60 0.65 1.46 8.21
CA ALA A 60 1.79 1.70 7.32
C ALA A 60 1.57 2.91 6.41
N ILE A 61 0.37 3.04 5.84
CA ILE A 61 -0.02 4.20 5.02
C ILE A 61 -0.01 5.47 5.87
N GLY A 62 -0.64 5.46 7.05
CA GLY A 62 -0.70 6.64 7.91
C GLY A 62 0.67 7.15 8.39
N LEU A 63 1.64 6.24 8.56
CA LEU A 63 3.01 6.61 8.95
C LEU A 63 3.84 7.22 7.80
N GLN A 64 3.52 6.89 6.55
CA GLN A 64 4.25 7.35 5.37
C GLN A 64 3.57 8.52 4.65
N ALA A 65 2.24 8.48 4.58
CA ALA A 65 1.39 9.43 3.88
C ALA A 65 0.08 9.65 4.67
N PRO A 66 0.12 10.46 5.74
CA PRO A 66 -1.04 10.73 6.61
C PRO A 66 -2.28 11.26 5.89
N GLU A 67 -2.08 11.91 4.74
CA GLU A 67 -3.11 12.57 3.94
C GLU A 67 -3.51 11.73 2.70
N ALA A 68 -3.11 10.46 2.64
CA ALA A 68 -3.54 9.56 1.57
C ALA A 68 -5.07 9.35 1.63
N THR A 69 -5.72 9.47 0.47
CA THR A 69 -7.18 9.43 0.34
C THR A 69 -7.66 8.28 -0.53
N ARG A 70 -6.81 7.76 -1.40
CA ARG A 70 -7.07 6.53 -2.16
C ARG A 70 -5.77 5.95 -2.65
N VAL A 71 -5.45 4.73 -2.23
CA VAL A 71 -4.21 4.06 -2.62
C VAL A 71 -4.46 2.80 -3.43
N LEU A 72 -3.81 2.71 -4.59
CA LEU A 72 -3.85 1.52 -5.45
C LEU A 72 -2.43 1.16 -5.93
N GLY A 73 -2.26 -0.08 -6.37
CA GLY A 73 -1.04 -0.50 -7.07
C GLY A 73 -0.95 0.16 -8.46
N TYR A 74 0.25 0.21 -9.03
CA TYR A 74 0.48 0.86 -10.33
C TYR A 74 -0.44 0.35 -11.44
N ARG A 75 -0.60 -0.99 -11.55
CA ARG A 75 -1.47 -1.61 -12.57
C ARG A 75 -2.94 -1.25 -12.36
N ALA A 76 -3.43 -1.31 -11.12
CA ALA A 76 -4.80 -0.92 -10.80
C ALA A 76 -5.08 0.56 -11.12
N TRP A 77 -4.11 1.46 -10.93
CA TRP A 77 -4.27 2.84 -11.41
C TRP A 77 -4.39 2.95 -12.93
N LYS A 78 -3.57 2.17 -13.66
CA LYS A 78 -3.62 2.09 -15.12
C LYS A 78 -4.98 1.58 -15.60
N ASP A 79 -5.56 0.60 -14.90
CA ASP A 79 -6.89 0.05 -15.21
C ASP A 79 -8.01 1.08 -14.97
N GLU A 80 -7.82 2.02 -14.04
CA GLU A 80 -8.71 3.18 -13.86
C GLU A 80 -8.39 4.36 -14.81
N GLY A 81 -7.56 4.13 -15.83
CA GLY A 81 -7.20 5.14 -16.83
C GLY A 81 -6.29 6.24 -16.29
N ARG A 82 -5.63 6.01 -15.15
CA ARG A 82 -4.68 6.95 -14.53
C ARG A 82 -3.25 6.48 -14.66
N GLN A 83 -2.32 7.43 -14.64
CA GLN A 83 -0.89 7.19 -14.76
C GLN A 83 -0.18 7.75 -13.53
N VAL A 84 0.58 6.91 -12.82
CA VAL A 84 1.48 7.38 -11.75
C VAL A 84 2.56 8.27 -12.36
N ARG A 85 2.78 9.44 -11.78
CA ARG A 85 3.78 10.40 -12.28
C ARG A 85 5.19 9.83 -12.14
N LYS A 86 6.05 10.20 -13.08
CA LYS A 86 7.45 9.74 -13.08
C LYS A 86 8.18 10.33 -11.87
N GLY A 87 8.79 9.47 -11.07
CA GLY A 87 9.59 9.87 -9.91
C GLY A 87 8.84 9.88 -8.59
N GLU A 88 7.54 9.59 -8.60
CA GLU A 88 6.75 9.41 -7.38
C GLU A 88 7.30 8.29 -6.51
N GLU A 89 7.39 8.56 -5.20
CA GLU A 89 7.77 7.57 -4.21
C GLU A 89 6.54 6.76 -3.79
N GLY A 90 6.63 5.43 -3.89
CA GLY A 90 5.52 4.55 -3.55
C GLY A 90 5.41 4.30 -2.04
N ILE A 91 4.19 4.39 -1.53
CA ILE A 91 3.84 4.03 -0.14
C ILE A 91 3.98 2.51 0.01
N ARG A 92 4.77 2.08 0.99
CA ARG A 92 5.11 0.68 1.21
C ARG A 92 4.06 0.00 2.08
N ILE A 93 3.57 -1.15 1.63
CA ILE A 93 2.55 -1.95 2.31
C ILE A 93 2.89 -3.44 2.24
N TRP A 94 2.35 -4.23 3.15
CA TRP A 94 2.47 -5.69 3.09
C TRP A 94 1.58 -6.26 2.01
N GLY A 95 2.18 -7.05 1.13
CA GLY A 95 1.49 -7.84 0.12
C GLY A 95 1.85 -9.32 0.21
N PRO A 96 0.93 -10.22 -0.16
CA PRO A 96 1.22 -11.64 -0.23
C PRO A 96 2.18 -11.92 -1.39
N MET A 97 3.16 -12.79 -1.16
CA MET A 97 3.99 -13.35 -2.22
C MET A 97 3.31 -14.61 -2.77
N ARG A 98 2.74 -14.50 -3.98
CA ARG A 98 2.04 -15.59 -4.69
C ARG A 98 2.84 -15.96 -5.94
N GLY A 99 2.97 -17.26 -6.22
CA GLY A 99 3.72 -17.78 -7.39
C GLY A 99 4.47 -19.08 -7.12
N ARG A 100 4.86 -19.81 -8.18
CA ARG A 100 5.68 -21.03 -8.10
C ARG A 100 7.11 -20.66 -7.65
N ARG A 101 7.79 -21.59 -6.97
CA ARG A 101 9.24 -21.47 -6.74
C ARG A 101 9.90 -21.48 -8.12
N GLU A 102 11.07 -20.86 -8.24
CA GLU A 102 12.26 -21.36 -8.94
C GLU A 102 13.10 -20.17 -9.40
N ASP A 103 14.28 -20.45 -9.91
CA ASP A 103 15.34 -19.56 -10.37
C ASP A 103 14.95 -18.53 -11.46
N GLU A 104 13.68 -18.18 -11.61
CA GLU A 104 13.19 -17.15 -12.53
C GLU A 104 12.71 -15.90 -11.78
N ALA A 105 13.42 -14.82 -12.10
CA ALA A 105 13.23 -13.48 -11.59
C ALA A 105 11.88 -12.87 -12.02
N SER A 106 10.80 -13.25 -11.35
CA SER A 106 9.51 -12.54 -11.45
C SER A 106 9.33 -11.63 -10.24
N THR A 107 9.38 -10.33 -10.50
CA THR A 107 9.21 -9.27 -9.51
C THR A 107 7.75 -9.16 -9.04
N PRO A 108 7.46 -8.74 -7.78
CA PRO A 108 6.09 -8.64 -7.25
C PRO A 108 5.16 -7.68 -8.01
N GLU A 109 5.72 -6.82 -8.86
CA GLU A 109 4.97 -5.93 -9.76
C GLU A 109 4.59 -6.59 -11.10
N ASP A 110 5.18 -7.74 -11.45
CA ASP A 110 4.97 -8.38 -12.75
C ASP A 110 4.14 -9.68 -12.74
N SER A 111 3.76 -10.20 -11.57
CA SER A 111 2.88 -11.35 -11.47
C SER A 111 1.48 -11.02 -12.00
N GLU A 112 1.00 -11.77 -13.01
CA GLU A 112 -0.44 -11.91 -13.20
C GLU A 112 -1.08 -12.35 -11.88
N PRO A 113 -2.30 -11.89 -11.56
CA PRO A 113 -2.99 -12.32 -10.36
C PRO A 113 -3.29 -13.82 -10.45
N GLN A 114 -2.37 -14.64 -9.97
CA GLN A 114 -2.70 -15.99 -9.53
C GLN A 114 -3.33 -15.86 -8.14
N ASP A 115 -4.46 -15.13 -8.09
CA ASP A 115 -5.16 -14.70 -6.86
C ASP A 115 -5.73 -15.88 -6.06
N GLU A 116 -5.67 -17.09 -6.61
CA GLU A 116 -6.13 -18.33 -5.99
C GLU A 116 -5.00 -19.16 -5.36
N ALA A 117 -3.72 -18.85 -5.63
CA ALA A 117 -2.61 -19.57 -5.00
C ALA A 117 -2.40 -19.13 -3.54
N PRO A 118 -2.12 -20.05 -2.60
CA PRO A 118 -1.84 -19.69 -1.21
C PRO A 118 -0.57 -18.82 -1.13
N ALA A 119 -0.60 -17.83 -0.25
CA ALA A 119 0.56 -16.98 0.02
C ALA A 119 1.71 -17.81 0.62
N ARG A 120 2.91 -17.66 0.07
CA ARG A 120 4.12 -18.38 0.52
C ARG A 120 5.01 -17.54 1.45
N GLY A 121 4.64 -16.29 1.61
CA GLY A 121 5.38 -15.30 2.39
C GLY A 121 4.76 -13.91 2.17
N TRP A 122 5.39 -12.92 2.78
CA TRP A 122 4.97 -11.53 2.70
C TRP A 122 6.14 -10.67 2.27
N VAL A 123 5.87 -9.72 1.39
CA VAL A 123 6.87 -8.78 0.87
C VAL A 123 6.30 -7.38 0.91
N SER A 124 7.21 -6.41 0.90
CA SER A 124 6.86 -5.00 0.74
C SER A 124 6.48 -4.73 -0.72
N ASN A 125 5.28 -4.20 -0.94
CA ASN A 125 4.77 -3.75 -2.24
C ASN A 125 4.59 -2.23 -2.26
N ALA A 126 4.61 -1.62 -3.45
CA ALA A 126 4.33 -0.20 -3.62
C ALA A 126 2.85 0.02 -3.95
N VAL A 127 2.25 1.01 -3.30
CA VAL A 127 1.01 1.64 -3.75
C VAL A 127 1.20 3.14 -3.84
N PHE A 128 0.32 3.80 -4.57
CA PHE A 128 0.39 5.23 -4.83
C PHE A 128 -0.94 5.85 -4.47
N ASP A 129 -0.91 7.02 -3.84
CA ASP A 129 -2.09 7.82 -3.61
C ASP A 129 -2.58 8.46 -4.93
N ILE A 130 -3.87 8.79 -5.01
CA ILE A 130 -4.44 9.47 -6.17
C ILE A 130 -3.70 10.77 -6.52
N SER A 131 -3.22 11.52 -5.52
CA SER A 131 -2.46 12.76 -5.69
C SER A 131 -1.12 12.57 -6.42
N GLN A 132 -0.65 11.33 -6.54
CA GLN A 132 0.57 10.93 -7.24
C GLN A 132 0.30 10.52 -8.70
N THR A 133 -0.94 10.69 -9.18
CA THR A 133 -1.37 10.20 -10.49
C THR A 133 -2.07 11.27 -11.31
N ASP A 134 -1.92 11.19 -12.63
CA ASP A 134 -2.66 12.01 -13.59
C ASP A 134 -3.71 11.15 -14.30
N GLY A 135 -4.90 11.71 -14.58
CA GLY A 135 -5.96 11.02 -15.32
C GLY A 135 -7.38 11.46 -14.91
N PRO A 136 -8.42 10.74 -15.38
CA PRO A 136 -9.82 11.11 -15.17
C PRO A 136 -10.24 11.01 -13.69
N PRO A 137 -11.20 11.82 -13.22
CA PRO A 137 -11.73 11.71 -11.86
C PRO A 137 -12.18 10.28 -11.54
N VAL A 138 -11.92 9.84 -10.31
CA VAL A 138 -12.29 8.49 -9.86
C VAL A 138 -13.48 8.53 -8.92
N THR A 139 -14.29 7.48 -8.95
CA THR A 139 -15.44 7.33 -8.04
C THR A 139 -14.95 7.32 -6.59
N PRO A 140 -15.40 8.22 -5.71
CA PRO A 140 -14.96 8.25 -4.31
C PRO A 140 -15.13 6.89 -3.63
N LEU A 141 -14.22 6.55 -2.72
CA LEU A 141 -14.39 5.37 -1.88
C LEU A 141 -15.72 5.51 -1.12
N ARG A 142 -16.56 4.47 -1.18
CA ARG A 142 -17.83 4.46 -0.46
C ARG A 142 -17.52 4.63 1.02
N SER A 143 -17.96 5.76 1.60
CA SER A 143 -17.90 5.92 3.06
C SER A 143 -18.67 4.77 3.71
N PRO A 144 -18.17 4.18 4.81
CA PRO A 144 -18.95 3.20 5.54
C PRO A 144 -20.30 3.82 5.87
N ALA A 145 -21.39 3.10 5.57
CA ALA A 145 -22.72 3.58 5.88
C ALA A 145 -22.79 3.82 7.39
N VAL A 146 -23.12 5.04 7.81
CA VAL A 146 -23.39 5.32 9.23
C VAL A 146 -24.58 4.43 9.61
N PRO A 147 -24.43 3.50 10.56
CA PRO A 147 -25.53 2.64 10.94
C PRO A 147 -26.69 3.52 11.44
N ARG A 148 -27.92 3.24 10.99
CA ARG A 148 -29.12 4.05 11.31
C ARG A 148 -29.31 4.29 12.82
N ARG A 149 -28.71 3.45 13.68
CA ARG A 149 -28.75 3.61 15.15
C ARG A 149 -28.01 4.85 15.68
N TRP A 150 -27.09 5.44 14.92
CA TRP A 150 -26.34 6.65 15.30
C TRP A 150 -26.90 7.92 14.66
N SER A 151 -28.00 7.81 13.90
CA SER A 151 -28.61 8.92 13.17
C SER A 151 -29.64 9.71 13.98
N ALA A 152 -29.73 9.49 15.30
CA ALA A 152 -30.73 10.14 16.14
C ALA A 152 -30.16 10.51 17.50
N THR A 153 -29.69 11.76 17.64
CA THR A 153 -30.25 12.72 18.60
C THR A 153 -29.78 14.10 18.11
N GLY A 154 -30.72 14.94 17.69
CA GLY A 154 -30.48 16.37 17.47
C GLY A 154 -30.43 17.13 18.78
#